data_AF-A0A970VVW6-F1
#
_entry.id   AF-A0A970VVW6-F1
#
_cell.length_a   1.000
_cell.length_b   1.000
_cell.length_c   1.000
_cell.angle_alpha   90.00
_cell.angle_beta   90.00
_cell.angle_gamma   90.00
#
_symmetry.space_group_name_H-M   'P 1'
#
loop_
_entity.id
_entity.type
_entity.pdbx_description
1 polymer ?
#
loop_
_entity_poly.entity_id
_entity_poly.type
_entity_poly.pdbx_seq_one_letter_code
_entity_poly.pdbx_strand_id
1 'polypeptide(L)'
;MPRLTRKFEQELPDFQSHTDARKWFKKRFGDNFVLTDSQIIDGEKIYFYHLIIDRTAYEYGMKKLSEEGYVSGMDLPMSYHSVEISETGLVHIVY
;
A
#
# COMPACT_ATOMS: atom_id res chain seq x y z
N MET A 1 8.73 8.74 7.66
CA MET A 1 7.33 9.09 8.03
C MET A 1 6.88 8.16 9.16
N PRO A 2 5.98 8.54 10.08
CA PRO A 2 5.51 7.62 11.10
C PRO A 2 4.74 6.46 10.46
N ARG A 3 4.93 5.24 10.97
CA ARG A 3 4.16 4.05 10.57
C ARG A 3 2.67 4.32 10.72
N LEU A 4 1.86 3.77 9.81
CA LEU A 4 0.41 3.74 10.02
C LEU A 4 0.15 3.02 11.34
N THR A 5 -0.76 3.55 12.14
CA THR A 5 -1.16 2.97 13.43
C THR A 5 -2.65 2.68 13.38
N ARG A 6 -3.18 1.84 14.27
CA ARG A 6 -4.62 1.64 14.42
C ARG A 6 -5.43 2.94 14.58
N LYS A 7 -4.81 4.03 15.08
CA LYS A 7 -5.47 5.35 15.14
C LYS A 7 -5.71 5.94 13.76
N PHE A 8 -4.83 5.66 12.79
CA PHE A 8 -5.01 6.12 11.42
C PHE A 8 -6.22 5.47 10.76
N GLU A 9 -6.49 4.19 11.03
CA GLU A 9 -7.69 3.50 10.54
C GLU A 9 -8.97 4.16 11.04
N GLN A 10 -8.99 4.65 12.28
CA GLN A 10 -10.14 5.35 12.86
C GLN A 10 -10.40 6.72 12.22
N GLU A 11 -9.40 7.30 11.54
CA GLU A 11 -9.51 8.58 10.82
C GLU A 11 -9.84 8.38 9.34
N LEU A 12 -9.94 7.14 8.85
CA LEU A 12 -10.28 6.88 7.46
C LEU A 12 -11.74 7.28 7.19
N PRO A 13 -11.99 8.08 6.14
CA PRO A 13 -13.34 8.30 5.65
C PRO A 13 -13.98 6.99 5.17
N ASP A 14 -15.30 6.93 5.23
CA ASP A 14 -16.07 5.91 4.52
C ASP A 14 -16.06 6.20 3.01
N PHE A 15 -15.21 5.50 2.29
CA PHE A 15 -15.11 5.63 0.83
C PHE A 15 -16.25 4.89 0.14
N GLN A 16 -16.71 5.44 -0.98
CA GLN A 16 -17.80 4.85 -1.79
C GLN A 16 -17.27 4.02 -2.97
N SER A 17 -15.96 4.09 -3.22
CA SER A 17 -15.31 3.36 -4.30
C SER A 17 -13.81 3.27 -4.10
N HIS A 18 -13.19 2.32 -4.79
CA HIS A 18 -11.73 2.25 -4.97
C HIS A 18 -11.14 3.60 -5.42
N THR A 19 -11.79 4.24 -6.40
CA THR A 19 -11.30 5.48 -6.99
C THR A 19 -11.25 6.62 -5.97
N ASP A 20 -12.24 6.70 -5.09
CA ASP A 20 -12.30 7.74 -4.05
C ASP A 20 -11.25 7.52 -2.98
N ALA A 21 -11.10 6.27 -2.51
CA ALA A 21 -10.04 5.89 -1.59
C ALA A 21 -8.65 6.19 -2.18
N ARG A 22 -8.40 5.77 -3.42
CA ARG A 22 -7.14 6.04 -4.14
C ARG A 22 -6.85 7.52 -4.23
N LYS A 23 -7.84 8.36 -4.58
CA LYS A 23 -7.69 9.82 -4.65
C LYS A 23 -7.30 10.40 -3.29
N TRP A 24 -7.94 9.94 -2.22
CA TRP A 24 -7.63 10.40 -0.86
C TRP A 24 -6.20 10.05 -0.46
N PHE A 25 -5.78 8.79 -0.65
CA PHE A 25 -4.41 8.36 -0.36
C PHE A 25 -3.39 9.10 -1.22
N LYS A 26 -3.64 9.24 -2.52
CA LYS A 26 -2.76 10.01 -3.42
C LYS A 26 -2.65 11.48 -3.02
N LYS A 27 -3.75 12.11 -2.58
CA LYS A 27 -3.72 13.51 -2.10
C LYS A 27 -2.88 13.65 -0.83
N ARG A 28 -2.89 12.65 0.05
CA ARG A 28 -2.19 12.69 1.34
C ARG A 28 -0.72 12.27 1.26
N PHE A 29 -0.41 11.27 0.44
CA PHE A 29 0.91 10.62 0.40
C PHE A 29 1.64 10.76 -0.93
N GLY A 30 0.98 11.29 -1.97
CA GLY A 30 1.59 11.54 -3.26
C GLY A 30 2.17 10.29 -3.90
N ASP A 31 3.45 10.37 -4.26
CA ASP A 31 4.19 9.31 -4.95
C ASP A 31 4.59 8.15 -4.04
N ASN A 32 4.40 8.29 -2.73
CA ASN A 32 4.66 7.20 -1.78
C ASN A 32 3.52 6.18 -1.74
N PHE A 33 2.37 6.45 -2.36
CA PHE A 33 1.27 5.48 -2.46
C PHE A 33 1.25 4.87 -3.86
N VAL A 34 1.71 3.63 -4.00
CA VAL A 34 1.98 2.98 -5.28
C VAL A 34 1.09 1.77 -5.45
N LEU A 35 0.35 1.69 -6.56
CA LEU A 35 -0.40 0.48 -6.93
C LEU A 35 0.60 -0.57 -7.37
N THR A 36 0.54 -1.76 -6.78
CA THR A 36 1.46 -2.87 -7.10
C THR A 36 0.77 -3.99 -7.84
N ASP A 37 -0.46 -4.32 -7.47
CA ASP A 37 -1.21 -5.40 -8.10
C ASP A 37 -2.73 -5.20 -7.96
N SER A 38 -3.51 -5.97 -8.71
CA SER A 38 -4.95 -6.13 -8.46
C SER A 38 -5.39 -7.55 -8.79
N GLN A 39 -6.22 -8.14 -7.93
CA GLN A 39 -6.69 -9.51 -8.08
C GLN A 39 -8.20 -9.59 -7.85
N ILE A 40 -8.83 -10.63 -8.37
CA ILE A 40 -10.23 -10.96 -8.05
C ILE A 40 -10.20 -12.00 -6.94
N ILE A 41 -10.78 -11.67 -5.79
CA ILE A 41 -10.88 -12.52 -4.60
C ILE A 41 -12.38 -12.63 -4.27
N ASP A 42 -12.90 -13.85 -4.23
CA ASP A 42 -14.33 -14.12 -3.95
C ASP A 42 -15.31 -13.33 -4.84
N GLY A 43 -14.91 -13.04 -6.08
CA GLY A 43 -15.73 -12.28 -7.04
C GLY A 43 -15.64 -10.76 -6.90
N GLU A 44 -14.92 -10.24 -5.89
CA GLU A 44 -14.63 -8.82 -5.75
C GLU A 44 -13.20 -8.51 -6.23
N LYS A 45 -13.03 -7.39 -6.94
CA LYS A 45 -11.70 -6.94 -7.34
C LYS A 45 -11.07 -6.14 -6.20
N ILE A 46 -9.89 -6.59 -5.76
CA ILE A 46 -9.08 -6.00 -4.71
C ILE A 46 -7.82 -5.39 -5.34
N TYR A 47 -7.48 -4.18 -4.93
CA TYR A 47 -6.32 -3.45 -5.38
C TYR A 47 -5.28 -3.37 -4.26
N PHE A 48 -4.06 -3.80 -4.56
CA PHE A 48 -2.95 -3.83 -3.61
C PHE A 48 -2.03 -2.64 -3.85
N TYR A 49 -1.72 -1.95 -2.76
CA TYR A 49 -0.86 -0.78 -2.75
C TYR A 49 0.26 -0.95 -1.75
N HIS A 50 1.42 -0.38 -2.07
CA HIS A 50 2.46 -0.08 -1.09
C HIS A 50 2.37 1.39 -0.70
N LEU A 51 2.21 1.67 0.59
CA LEU A 51 2.46 2.98 1.18
C LEU A 51 3.89 3.03 1.71
N ILE A 52 4.78 3.64 0.94
CA ILE A 52 6.20 3.73 1.23
C ILE A 52 6.46 4.66 2.41
N ILE A 53 7.11 4.13 3.45
CA ILE A 53 7.49 4.85 4.68
C ILE A 53 9.00 5.14 4.76
N ASP A 54 9.81 4.33 4.07
CA ASP A 54 11.23 4.52 3.83
C ASP A 54 11.54 4.34 2.33
N ARG A 55 11.76 5.46 1.62
CA ARG A 55 11.94 5.45 0.17
C ARG A 55 13.24 4.76 -0.25
N THR A 56 14.32 4.95 0.50
CA THR A 56 15.64 4.43 0.14
C THR A 56 15.66 2.92 0.27
N ALA A 57 15.17 2.39 1.39
CA ALA A 57 15.08 0.95 1.60
C ALA A 57 14.14 0.28 0.58
N TYR A 58 13.02 0.94 0.25
CA TYR A 58 12.08 0.47 -0.75
C TYR A 58 12.70 0.36 -2.15
N GLU A 59 13.29 1.45 -2.65
CA GLU A 59 13.87 1.49 -4.00
C GLU A 59 15.03 0.51 -4.15
N TYR A 60 15.91 0.44 -3.13
CA TYR A 60 17.00 -0.53 -3.12
C TYR A 60 16.48 -1.96 -3.13
N GLY A 61 15.51 -2.28 -2.28
CA GLY A 61 14.93 -3.61 -2.19
C GLY A 61 14.18 -4.03 -3.45
N MET A 62 13.37 -3.13 -4.03
CA MET A 62 12.66 -3.39 -5.28
C MET A 62 13.62 -3.58 -6.45
N LYS A 63 14.69 -2.77 -6.54
CA LYS A 63 15.73 -2.94 -7.55
C LYS A 63 16.39 -4.32 -7.43
N LYS A 64 16.82 -4.69 -6.21
CA LYS A 64 17.44 -5.99 -5.96
C LYS A 64 16.52 -7.16 -6.30
N LEU A 65 15.24 -7.07 -5.88
CA LEU A 65 14.23 -8.07 -6.21
C LEU A 65 14.06 -8.23 -7.72
N SER A 66 14.08 -7.12 -8.47
CA SER A 66 13.97 -7.15 -9.93
C SER A 66 15.22 -7.71 -10.63
N GLU A 67 16.42 -7.49 -10.08
CA GLU A 67 17.69 -7.89 -10.70
C GLU A 67 18.07 -9.34 -10.33
N GLU A 68 17.85 -9.74 -9.07
CA GLU A 68 18.30 -11.01 -8.51
C GLU A 68 17.16 -12.02 -8.30
N GLY A 69 15.90 -11.58 -8.36
CA GLY A 69 14.72 -12.42 -8.13
C GLY A 69 14.41 -12.68 -6.65
N TYR A 70 15.24 -12.19 -5.72
CA TYR A 70 15.01 -12.28 -4.29
C TYR A 70 15.59 -11.07 -3.54
N VAL A 71 15.06 -10.81 -2.35
CA VAL A 71 15.64 -9.88 -1.37
C VAL A 71 15.76 -10.61 -0.04
N SER A 72 16.91 -10.48 0.61
CA SER A 72 17.15 -11.06 1.94
C SER A 72 16.95 -10.00 3.02
N GLY A 73 16.46 -10.41 4.18
CA GLY A 73 16.32 -9.52 5.34
C GLY A 73 14.99 -8.75 5.36
N MET A 74 14.91 -7.78 6.27
CA MET A 74 13.65 -7.10 6.61
C MET A 74 13.54 -5.69 6.04
N ASP A 75 14.57 -5.16 5.37
CA ASP A 75 14.59 -3.77 4.93
C ASP A 75 13.47 -3.46 3.94
N LEU A 76 13.26 -4.32 2.93
CA LEU A 76 12.17 -4.13 1.97
C LEU A 76 10.79 -4.30 2.63
N PRO A 77 10.46 -5.43 3.30
CA PRO A 77 9.15 -5.59 3.94
C PRO A 77 8.80 -4.50 4.97
N MET A 78 9.80 -3.92 5.65
CA MET A 78 9.58 -2.89 6.66
C MET A 78 9.59 -1.46 6.10
N SER A 79 9.83 -1.29 4.79
CA SER A 79 9.91 0.02 4.12
C SER A 79 8.57 0.54 3.61
N TYR A 80 7.51 -0.26 3.68
CA TYR A 80 6.16 0.11 3.29
C TYR A 80 5.10 -0.56 4.17
N HIS A 81 3.88 -0.03 4.13
CA HIS A 81 2.68 -0.74 4.57
C HIS A 81 1.89 -1.22 3.35
N SER A 82 1.39 -2.45 3.41
CA SER A 82 0.45 -2.92 2.38
C SER A 82 -0.93 -2.35 2.68
N VAL A 83 -1.56 -1.79 1.66
CA VAL A 83 -2.93 -1.27 1.72
C VAL A 83 -3.74 -1.98 0.66
N GLU A 84 -4.83 -2.59 1.08
CA GLU A 84 -5.79 -3.27 0.23
C GLU A 84 -7.02 -2.37 0.13
N ILE A 85 -7.50 -2.17 -1.10
CA ILE A 85 -8.70 -1.38 -1.37
C ILE A 85 -9.61 -2.20 -2.26
N SER A 86 -10.83 -2.45 -1.80
CA SER A 86 -11.85 -3.12 -2.61
C SER A 86 -12.47 -2.17 -3.65
N GLU A 87 -13.17 -2.71 -4.65
CA GLU A 87 -13.99 -1.91 -5.59
C GLU A 87 -14.98 -0.99 -4.86
N THR A 88 -15.56 -1.48 -3.76
CA THR A 88 -16.53 -0.76 -2.93
C THR A 88 -15.89 0.32 -2.05
N GLY A 89 -14.56 0.40 -1.99
CA GLY A 89 -13.82 1.41 -1.21
C GLY A 89 -13.49 0.99 0.22
N LEU A 90 -13.71 -0.28 0.59
CA LEU A 90 -13.24 -0.81 1.87
C LEU A 90 -11.72 -0.83 1.86
N VAL A 91 -11.13 -0.30 2.93
CA VAL A 91 -9.68 -0.19 3.09
C VAL A 91 -9.23 -1.10 4.22
N HIS A 92 -8.23 -1.93 3.95
CA HIS A 92 -7.56 -2.76 4.92
C HIS A 92 -6.04 -2.47 4.88
N ILE A 93 -5.44 -2.23 6.04
CA ILE A 93 -4.01 -1.94 6.18
C ILE A 93 -3.36 -3.13 6.88
N VAL A 94 -2.32 -3.70 6.25
CA VAL A 94 -1.56 -4.81 6.79
C VAL A 94 -0.33 -4.26 7.53
N TYR A 95 -0.08 -4.79 8.74
CA TYR A 95 0.98 -4.37 9.66
C TYR A 95 2.10 -5.40 9.77
#